data_AF-A0A124FP18-F1
#
_entry.id   AF-A0A124FP18-F1
#
_cell.length_a   1.000
_cell.length_b   1.000
_cell.length_c   1.000
_cell.angle_alpha   90.00
_cell.angle_beta   90.00
_cell.angle_gamma   90.00
#
_symmetry.space_group_name_H-M   'P 1'
#
loop_
_entity.id
_entity.type
_entity.pdbx_description
1 polymer ?
#
loop_
_entity_poly.entity_id
_entity_poly.type
_entity_poly.pdbx_seq_one_letter_code
_entity_poly.pdbx_strand_id
1 'polypeptide(L)'
;MEKVAKNEIRADLLNEAKGELLQEFIGNPKFYISEDLNFNINSDLFSKLEYKDILKHILNAKTPGNIEVLKIPGNRNELIFRLMTAEKPFALIKIGDISGWLKDKLEGYEINESFENESYFRRINHDDSDINILMGSRSFYEGWDSNRSNLLLFVNIGVGSDAKKFVLQSVGRGVRIEPLKHKRKRLQNLFNAKDVKGELFEQVKNLILPIESLFVFGTNAENLKEIIKTLKEEKQDKNLGEAFILNPEVQKHILLVLVYKDSERIFAEEKEPQKYPVSHEDFDITSQFYGFLGDKIALAKYDCEVKVLKKAKESFTEKEQYYDFDERKSLFEPELILKRIFDYLGVKSREFDKFKELENGIVHFKKVRFSDGEKYEEIKRKIEEVRQYPQRQKELDEQYGKISRKEFERQMTLFEQAENFEMKNQKIKIKYLTNHYYLPVIVSETEKIDYLNHIINVDSEVKFIEQLEEYLTQPGNIFSQFDWWMFSKLDQTLDEIKIPYYNPKTNDIVYFYPDFIFWMQKGKRYLILFVDPKGTEHADGYRKIDGYSKIFEIGEQKYSKDFSYNGFIVNTKLLLKPKRGIAEVLENYKRYWFDNFIDFANKINKI
;
A
#
# COMPACT_ATOMS: atom_id res chain seq x y z
N MET A 1 2.94 -19.82 -31.11
CA MET A 1 2.33 -20.64 -30.05
C MET A 1 1.79 -21.96 -30.59
N GLU A 2 0.93 -21.96 -31.61
CA GLU A 2 0.35 -23.19 -32.17
C GLU A 2 1.39 -24.27 -32.54
N LYS A 3 2.42 -23.91 -33.30
CA LYS A 3 3.53 -24.85 -33.62
C LYS A 3 4.21 -25.41 -32.38
N VAL A 4 4.37 -24.60 -31.32
CA VAL A 4 4.95 -25.05 -30.04
C VAL A 4 4.00 -26.03 -29.36
N ALA A 5 2.70 -25.77 -29.34
CA ALA A 5 1.71 -26.67 -28.72
C ALA A 5 1.64 -28.05 -29.41
N LYS A 6 1.83 -28.10 -30.73
CA LYS A 6 1.83 -29.34 -31.54
C LYS A 6 3.20 -30.03 -31.62
N ASN A 7 4.24 -29.45 -31.04
CA ASN A 7 5.64 -29.86 -31.23
C ASN A 7 6.10 -29.84 -32.71
N GLU A 8 5.54 -28.94 -33.51
CA GLU A 8 5.89 -28.69 -34.92
C GLU A 8 6.95 -27.57 -35.02
N ILE A 9 7.92 -27.59 -34.11
CA ILE A 9 9.03 -26.64 -34.06
C ILE A 9 10.31 -27.29 -34.55
N ARG A 10 11.27 -26.47 -35.00
CA ARG A 10 12.61 -26.99 -35.32
C ARG A 10 13.25 -27.56 -34.05
N ALA A 11 13.98 -28.66 -34.18
CA ALA A 11 14.60 -29.35 -33.04
C ALA A 11 15.67 -28.51 -32.33
N ASP A 12 16.30 -27.59 -33.04
CA ASP A 12 17.32 -26.66 -32.54
C ASP A 12 16.74 -25.40 -31.87
N LEU A 13 15.49 -25.02 -32.18
CA LEU A 13 14.89 -23.75 -31.77
C LEU A 13 14.99 -23.48 -30.26
N LEU A 14 14.73 -24.50 -29.43
CA LEU A 14 14.79 -24.34 -27.98
C LEU A 14 16.24 -24.13 -27.49
N ASN A 15 17.21 -24.81 -28.12
CA ASN A 15 18.61 -24.66 -27.76
C ASN A 15 19.18 -23.33 -28.24
N GLU A 16 18.79 -22.88 -29.43
CA GLU A 16 19.11 -21.53 -29.94
C GLU A 16 18.57 -20.45 -28.99
N ALA A 17 17.26 -20.50 -28.66
CA ALA A 17 16.64 -19.52 -27.77
C ALA A 17 17.29 -19.49 -26.36
N LYS A 18 17.67 -20.65 -25.84
CA LYS A 18 18.42 -20.72 -24.58
C LYS A 18 19.80 -20.06 -24.70
N GLY A 19 20.51 -20.33 -25.80
CA GLY A 19 21.83 -19.75 -26.05
C GLY A 19 21.79 -18.23 -26.12
N GLU A 20 20.82 -17.69 -26.86
CA GLU A 20 20.60 -16.24 -26.99
C GLU A 20 20.31 -15.58 -25.63
N LEU A 21 19.36 -16.14 -24.86
CA LEU A 21 19.02 -15.60 -23.54
C LEU A 21 20.19 -15.67 -22.55
N LEU A 22 20.97 -16.75 -22.55
CA LEU A 22 22.17 -16.85 -21.71
C LEU A 22 23.21 -15.80 -22.08
N GLN A 23 23.47 -15.61 -23.38
CA GLN A 23 24.42 -14.60 -23.84
C GLN A 23 23.97 -13.20 -23.45
N GLU A 24 22.69 -12.89 -23.59
CA GLU A 24 22.14 -11.58 -23.24
C GLU A 24 22.27 -11.29 -21.74
N PHE A 25 21.85 -12.22 -20.88
CA PHE A 25 21.89 -12.02 -19.42
C PHE A 25 23.31 -12.03 -18.85
N ILE A 26 24.25 -12.77 -19.45
CA ILE A 26 25.66 -12.74 -19.04
C ILE A 26 26.34 -11.45 -19.54
N GLY A 27 26.04 -11.02 -20.77
CA GLY A 27 26.64 -9.84 -21.39
C GLY A 27 26.16 -8.52 -20.79
N ASN A 28 24.91 -8.46 -20.32
CA ASN A 28 24.34 -7.26 -19.70
C ASN A 28 23.50 -7.62 -18.46
N PRO A 29 24.14 -7.95 -17.32
CA PRO A 29 23.42 -8.41 -16.13
C PRO A 29 22.71 -7.27 -15.39
N LYS A 30 22.92 -6.01 -15.76
CA LYS A 30 22.40 -4.89 -14.98
C LYS A 30 20.91 -4.71 -15.18
N PHE A 31 20.18 -4.53 -14.08
CA PHE A 31 18.80 -4.09 -14.16
C PHE A 31 18.71 -2.67 -14.69
N TYR A 32 17.70 -2.41 -15.50
CA TYR A 32 17.46 -1.09 -16.06
C TYR A 32 17.10 -0.03 -14.99
N ILE A 33 16.34 -0.41 -13.96
CA ILE A 33 15.85 0.52 -12.91
C ILE A 33 16.75 0.51 -11.66
N SER A 34 17.34 -0.65 -11.34
CA SER A 34 18.16 -0.83 -10.14
C SER A 34 19.57 -1.20 -10.57
N GLU A 35 20.30 -0.23 -11.12
CA GLU A 35 21.63 -0.46 -11.74
C GLU A 35 22.69 -0.99 -10.76
N ASP A 36 22.42 -0.91 -9.46
CA ASP A 36 23.23 -1.45 -8.37
C ASP A 36 23.08 -2.97 -8.19
N LEU A 37 22.08 -3.57 -8.86
CA LEU A 37 21.81 -5.01 -8.82
C LEU A 37 22.18 -5.67 -10.15
N ASN A 38 22.71 -6.88 -10.06
CA ASN A 38 23.00 -7.74 -11.19
C ASN A 38 22.04 -8.93 -11.20
N PHE A 39 21.39 -9.17 -12.33
CA PHE A 39 20.61 -10.35 -12.60
C PHE A 39 21.55 -11.54 -12.81
N ASN A 40 21.47 -12.50 -11.90
CA ASN A 40 22.26 -13.73 -11.98
C ASN A 40 21.36 -14.88 -12.42
N ILE A 41 21.53 -15.29 -13.68
CA ILE A 41 20.87 -16.49 -14.20
C ILE A 41 21.61 -17.74 -13.76
N ASN A 42 20.88 -18.74 -13.25
CA ASN A 42 21.46 -20.06 -12.96
C ASN A 42 21.56 -20.84 -14.28
N SER A 43 22.75 -20.82 -14.90
CA SER A 43 23.03 -21.50 -16.18
C SER A 43 22.73 -23.00 -16.15
N ASP A 44 22.99 -23.65 -15.03
CA ASP A 44 22.80 -25.10 -14.88
C ASP A 44 21.32 -25.47 -14.81
N LEU A 45 20.50 -24.65 -14.14
CA LEU A 45 19.05 -24.83 -14.13
C LEU A 45 18.47 -24.54 -15.52
N PHE A 46 18.93 -23.46 -16.15
CA PHE A 46 18.39 -22.98 -17.41
C PHE A 46 18.69 -23.94 -18.58
N SER A 47 19.89 -24.52 -18.61
CA SER A 47 20.28 -25.52 -19.61
C SER A 47 19.44 -26.79 -19.54
N LYS A 48 18.99 -27.18 -18.33
CA LYS A 48 18.15 -28.37 -18.08
C LYS A 48 16.69 -28.24 -18.53
N LEU A 49 16.21 -27.04 -18.87
CA LEU A 49 14.82 -26.84 -19.30
C LEU A 49 14.52 -27.62 -20.58
N GLU A 50 13.52 -28.46 -20.58
CA GLU A 50 13.13 -29.24 -21.75
C GLU A 50 11.81 -28.74 -22.33
N TYR A 51 11.49 -29.15 -23.55
CA TYR A 51 10.20 -28.84 -24.18
C TYR A 51 9.00 -29.30 -23.33
N LYS A 52 9.14 -30.42 -22.59
CA LYS A 52 8.11 -30.90 -21.64
C LYS A 52 7.83 -29.91 -20.51
N ASP A 53 8.82 -29.11 -20.12
CA ASP A 53 8.64 -28.09 -19.08
C ASP A 53 7.81 -26.92 -19.60
N ILE A 54 7.96 -26.56 -20.88
CA ILE A 54 7.09 -25.57 -21.55
C ILE A 54 5.65 -26.07 -21.58
N LEU A 55 5.43 -27.33 -21.99
CA LEU A 55 4.10 -27.93 -21.98
C LEU A 55 3.47 -27.87 -20.59
N LYS A 56 4.22 -28.28 -19.56
CA LYS A 56 3.72 -28.38 -18.18
C LYS A 56 3.46 -27.01 -17.54
N HIS A 57 4.42 -26.10 -17.63
CA HIS A 57 4.41 -24.86 -16.85
C HIS A 57 3.80 -23.67 -17.60
N ILE A 58 3.72 -23.72 -18.93
CA ILE A 58 3.14 -22.64 -19.74
C ILE A 58 1.80 -23.06 -20.35
N LEU A 59 1.69 -24.30 -20.85
CA LEU A 59 0.51 -24.78 -21.58
C LEU A 59 -0.42 -25.69 -20.75
N ASN A 60 -0.10 -25.91 -19.46
CA ASN A 60 -0.83 -26.77 -18.53
C ASN A 60 -1.07 -28.21 -19.04
N ALA A 61 -0.18 -28.71 -19.89
CA ALA A 61 -0.32 -30.00 -20.57
C ALA A 61 0.86 -30.94 -20.29
N LYS A 62 0.62 -32.26 -20.38
CA LYS A 62 1.69 -33.27 -20.29
C LYS A 62 2.22 -33.68 -21.66
N THR A 63 1.41 -33.56 -22.70
CA THR A 63 1.73 -33.97 -24.07
C THR A 63 1.31 -32.89 -25.07
N PRO A 64 1.97 -32.83 -26.25
CA PRO A 64 1.57 -31.93 -27.33
C PRO A 64 0.13 -32.18 -27.78
N GLY A 65 -0.52 -31.15 -28.31
CA GLY A 65 -1.89 -31.24 -28.78
C GLY A 65 -2.34 -30.00 -29.56
N ASN A 66 -3.49 -30.13 -30.20
CA ASN A 66 -4.17 -28.98 -30.81
C ASN A 66 -4.69 -28.04 -29.73
N ILE A 67 -4.78 -26.76 -30.08
CA ILE A 67 -5.37 -25.73 -29.22
C ILE A 67 -6.85 -25.63 -29.58
N GLU A 68 -7.70 -25.76 -28.58
CA GLU A 68 -9.11 -25.42 -28.68
C GLU A 68 -9.37 -24.04 -28.06
N VAL A 69 -10.47 -23.42 -28.48
CA VAL A 69 -10.92 -22.11 -28.01
C VAL A 69 -12.25 -22.27 -27.30
N LEU A 70 -12.29 -21.90 -26.02
CA LEU A 70 -13.49 -21.91 -25.23
C LEU A 70 -14.09 -20.50 -25.19
N LYS A 71 -15.40 -20.42 -25.45
CA LYS A 71 -16.20 -19.20 -25.31
C LYS A 71 -17.14 -19.33 -24.12
N ILE A 72 -17.23 -18.29 -23.31
CA ILE A 72 -18.23 -18.22 -22.24
C ILE A 72 -19.58 -17.78 -22.85
N PRO A 73 -20.68 -18.52 -22.61
CA PRO A 73 -22.01 -18.11 -23.07
C PRO A 73 -22.36 -16.67 -22.61
N GLY A 74 -22.80 -15.83 -23.55
CA GLY A 74 -23.14 -14.43 -23.28
C GLY A 74 -21.97 -13.46 -23.11
N ASN A 75 -20.73 -13.93 -22.96
CA ASN A 75 -19.55 -13.06 -22.90
C ASN A 75 -19.01 -12.79 -24.32
N ARG A 76 -18.88 -11.52 -24.69
CA ARG A 76 -18.34 -11.08 -25.98
C ARG A 76 -16.93 -10.50 -25.90
N ASN A 77 -16.31 -10.55 -24.74
CA ASN A 77 -15.05 -9.88 -24.49
C ASN A 77 -13.88 -10.84 -24.23
N GLU A 78 -14.14 -12.14 -24.08
CA GLU A 78 -13.15 -13.13 -23.64
C GLU A 78 -13.08 -14.34 -24.56
N LEU A 79 -11.86 -14.79 -24.84
CA LEU A 79 -11.56 -16.07 -25.50
C LEU A 79 -10.53 -16.82 -24.67
N ILE A 80 -10.85 -18.07 -24.32
CA ILE A 80 -10.02 -18.91 -23.48
C ILE A 80 -9.36 -19.96 -24.38
N PHE A 81 -8.09 -20.25 -24.15
CA PHE A 81 -7.33 -21.22 -24.93
C PHE A 81 -6.89 -22.37 -24.04
N ARG A 82 -7.12 -23.59 -24.51
CA ARG A 82 -6.76 -24.84 -23.84
C ARG A 82 -6.13 -25.79 -24.85
N LEU A 83 -5.19 -26.64 -24.42
CA LEU A 83 -4.75 -27.76 -25.24
C LEU A 83 -5.76 -28.91 -25.07
N MET A 84 -6.14 -29.58 -26.15
CA MET A 84 -7.05 -30.74 -26.07
C MET A 84 -6.50 -31.89 -25.21
N THR A 85 -5.19 -31.89 -24.94
CA THR A 85 -4.49 -32.83 -24.06
C THR A 85 -4.39 -32.37 -22.60
N ALA A 86 -5.00 -31.23 -22.26
CA ALA A 86 -4.98 -30.61 -20.94
C ALA A 86 -6.40 -30.42 -20.40
N GLU A 87 -6.55 -30.62 -19.09
CA GLU A 87 -7.82 -30.34 -18.41
C GLU A 87 -8.05 -28.84 -18.23
N LYS A 88 -6.96 -28.09 -18.01
CA LYS A 88 -6.96 -26.69 -17.60
C LYS A 88 -6.57 -25.75 -18.75
N PRO A 89 -7.22 -24.57 -18.88
CA PRO A 89 -6.83 -23.58 -19.87
C PRO A 89 -5.49 -22.94 -19.51
N PHE A 90 -4.80 -22.38 -20.50
CA PHE A 90 -3.48 -21.78 -20.30
C PHE A 90 -3.39 -20.33 -20.74
N ALA A 91 -4.28 -19.86 -21.63
CA ALA A 91 -4.26 -18.49 -22.10
C ALA A 91 -5.65 -17.86 -22.19
N LEU A 92 -5.68 -16.53 -22.09
CA LEU A 92 -6.88 -15.71 -22.16
C LEU A 92 -6.63 -14.50 -23.06
N ILE A 93 -7.55 -14.24 -24.00
CA ILE A 93 -7.65 -12.96 -24.70
C ILE A 93 -8.78 -12.13 -24.08
N LYS A 94 -8.51 -10.87 -23.74
CA LYS A 94 -9.50 -9.88 -23.30
C LYS A 94 -9.54 -8.68 -24.26
N ILE A 95 -10.62 -8.55 -25.02
CA ILE A 95 -10.82 -7.50 -26.03
C ILE A 95 -12.25 -6.97 -26.06
N GLY A 96 -12.50 -5.88 -26.79
CA GLY A 96 -13.81 -5.22 -26.86
C GLY A 96 -14.90 -6.06 -27.54
N ASP A 97 -14.57 -6.80 -28.59
CA ASP A 97 -15.51 -7.73 -29.24
C ASP A 97 -14.73 -8.89 -29.88
N ILE A 98 -15.10 -10.12 -29.51
CA ILE A 98 -14.49 -11.37 -30.00
C ILE A 98 -15.12 -11.87 -31.31
N SER A 99 -16.25 -11.32 -31.73
CA SER A 99 -17.05 -11.84 -32.85
C SER A 99 -16.26 -11.87 -34.16
N GLY A 100 -15.50 -10.82 -34.47
CA GLY A 100 -14.63 -10.78 -35.64
C GLY A 100 -13.43 -11.74 -35.53
N TRP A 101 -12.91 -11.99 -34.32
CA TRP A 101 -11.81 -12.92 -34.12
C TRP A 101 -12.23 -14.36 -34.39
N LEU A 102 -13.41 -14.75 -33.90
CA LEU A 102 -13.97 -16.10 -34.13
C LEU A 102 -14.18 -16.38 -35.63
N LYS A 103 -14.58 -15.36 -36.40
CA LYS A 103 -14.85 -15.50 -37.83
C LYS A 103 -13.58 -15.45 -38.69
N ASP A 104 -12.70 -14.49 -38.43
CA ASP A 104 -11.65 -14.11 -39.39
C ASP A 104 -10.23 -14.50 -38.95
N LYS A 105 -10.01 -14.84 -37.67
CA LYS A 105 -8.66 -15.09 -37.10
C LYS A 105 -8.49 -16.47 -36.51
N LEU A 106 -9.58 -17.10 -36.07
CA LEU A 106 -9.59 -18.44 -35.48
C LEU A 106 -10.22 -19.46 -36.43
N GLU A 107 -10.24 -19.17 -37.72
CA GLU A 107 -10.66 -20.12 -38.75
C GLU A 107 -9.77 -21.37 -38.68
N GLY A 108 -10.40 -22.55 -38.51
CA GLY A 108 -9.71 -23.84 -38.36
C GLY A 108 -9.41 -24.26 -36.92
N TYR A 109 -9.70 -23.43 -35.91
CA TYR A 109 -9.64 -23.84 -34.50
C TYR A 109 -10.94 -24.53 -34.08
N GLU A 110 -10.85 -25.50 -33.18
CA GLU A 110 -12.03 -26.08 -32.52
C GLU A 110 -12.57 -25.07 -31.50
N ILE A 111 -13.80 -24.58 -31.74
CA ILE A 111 -14.46 -23.60 -30.88
C ILE A 111 -15.56 -24.32 -30.09
N ASN A 112 -15.40 -24.37 -28.77
CA ASN A 112 -16.35 -24.96 -27.84
C ASN A 112 -16.94 -23.89 -26.91
N GLU A 113 -18.13 -24.15 -26.37
CA GLU A 113 -18.69 -23.31 -25.30
C GLU A 113 -18.28 -23.88 -23.94
N SER A 114 -17.79 -23.01 -23.07
CA SER A 114 -17.44 -23.34 -21.69
C SER A 114 -18.70 -23.66 -20.89
N PHE A 115 -18.64 -24.70 -20.05
CA PHE A 115 -19.68 -24.98 -19.05
C PHE A 115 -19.66 -23.95 -17.89
N GLU A 116 -18.56 -23.23 -17.73
CA GLU A 116 -18.42 -22.15 -16.75
C GLU A 116 -18.99 -20.85 -17.31
N ASN A 117 -19.91 -20.23 -16.58
CA ASN A 117 -20.53 -18.93 -16.92
C ASN A 117 -19.77 -17.73 -16.32
N GLU A 118 -18.65 -17.97 -15.63
CA GLU A 118 -17.86 -16.93 -14.99
C GLU A 118 -16.76 -16.37 -15.90
N SER A 119 -16.39 -15.10 -15.67
CA SER A 119 -15.28 -14.45 -16.37
C SER A 119 -13.93 -14.91 -15.81
N TYR A 120 -13.11 -15.55 -16.67
CA TYR A 120 -11.72 -15.89 -16.36
C TYR A 120 -10.88 -14.64 -16.07
N PHE A 121 -11.18 -13.53 -16.74
CA PHE A 121 -10.47 -12.28 -16.50
C PHE A 121 -10.70 -11.74 -15.08
N ARG A 122 -11.92 -11.86 -14.54
CA ARG A 122 -12.23 -11.42 -13.17
C ARG A 122 -11.47 -12.23 -12.11
N ARG A 123 -11.25 -13.51 -12.38
CA ARG A 123 -10.54 -14.45 -11.48
C ARG A 123 -9.03 -14.52 -11.69
N ILE A 124 -8.47 -13.68 -12.58
CA ILE A 124 -7.06 -13.79 -13.02
C ILE A 124 -6.02 -13.67 -11.89
N ASN A 125 -6.41 -13.10 -10.75
CA ASN A 125 -5.55 -12.90 -9.58
C ASN A 125 -5.88 -13.83 -8.40
N HIS A 126 -6.85 -14.72 -8.57
CA HIS A 126 -7.14 -15.70 -7.54
C HIS A 126 -6.02 -16.75 -7.52
N ASP A 127 -5.76 -17.33 -6.35
CA ASP A 127 -4.72 -18.33 -6.12
C ASP A 127 -4.92 -19.60 -6.97
N ASP A 128 -6.15 -19.84 -7.46
CA ASP A 128 -6.55 -20.98 -8.29
C ASP A 128 -6.62 -20.65 -9.80
N SER A 129 -6.13 -19.50 -10.25
CA SER A 129 -6.13 -19.13 -11.67
C SER A 129 -5.10 -19.90 -12.47
N ASP A 130 -5.56 -20.72 -13.42
CA ASP A 130 -4.71 -21.54 -14.28
C ASP A 130 -4.10 -20.79 -15.49
N ILE A 131 -4.54 -19.57 -15.76
CA ILE A 131 -4.11 -18.83 -16.96
C ILE A 131 -2.63 -18.44 -16.82
N ASN A 132 -1.76 -18.79 -17.74
CA ASN A 132 -0.35 -18.36 -17.75
C ASN A 132 -0.10 -17.17 -18.69
N ILE A 133 -0.87 -17.08 -19.78
CA ILE A 133 -0.69 -16.06 -20.81
C ILE A 133 -1.95 -15.20 -20.91
N LEU A 134 -1.80 -13.89 -20.69
CA LEU A 134 -2.87 -12.92 -20.87
C LEU A 134 -2.57 -12.02 -22.06
N MET A 135 -3.52 -11.92 -22.98
CA MET A 135 -3.43 -11.13 -24.20
C MET A 135 -4.59 -10.15 -24.26
N GLY A 136 -4.37 -8.97 -24.84
CA GLY A 136 -5.38 -7.92 -24.89
C GLY A 136 -4.83 -6.62 -25.46
N SER A 137 -5.71 -5.63 -25.62
CA SER A 137 -5.34 -4.30 -26.12
C SER A 137 -5.64 -3.22 -25.08
N ARG A 138 -6.88 -2.70 -25.05
CA ARG A 138 -7.29 -1.61 -24.16
C ARG A 138 -7.65 -2.02 -22.75
N SER A 139 -7.98 -3.29 -22.55
CA SER A 139 -8.41 -3.83 -21.24
C SER A 139 -7.29 -3.81 -20.19
N PHE A 140 -6.03 -3.71 -20.61
CA PHE A 140 -4.89 -3.48 -19.71
C PHE A 140 -4.83 -2.07 -19.13
N TYR A 141 -5.58 -1.10 -19.67
CA TYR A 141 -5.58 0.29 -19.18
C TYR A 141 -6.58 0.51 -18.04
N GLU A 142 -7.73 -0.16 -18.06
CA GLU A 142 -8.89 0.22 -17.23
C GLU A 142 -9.13 -0.65 -15.99
N GLY A 143 -8.59 -1.88 -15.91
CA GLY A 143 -8.99 -2.78 -14.82
C GLY A 143 -8.09 -3.98 -14.51
N TRP A 144 -6.79 -3.92 -14.82
CA TRP A 144 -5.86 -5.03 -14.55
C TRP A 144 -4.83 -4.64 -13.47
N ASP A 145 -4.85 -5.30 -12.31
CA ASP A 145 -3.80 -5.23 -11.27
C ASP A 145 -3.41 -6.67 -10.95
N SER A 146 -2.19 -7.11 -11.23
CA SER A 146 -1.79 -8.51 -11.05
C SER A 146 -0.38 -8.63 -10.49
N ASN A 147 -0.25 -9.37 -9.40
CA ASN A 147 1.02 -9.54 -8.67
C ASN A 147 1.88 -10.72 -9.19
N ARG A 148 1.39 -11.41 -10.23
CA ARG A 148 2.03 -12.60 -10.82
C ARG A 148 2.67 -12.35 -12.19
N SER A 149 2.60 -11.12 -12.70
CA SER A 149 3.20 -10.77 -13.99
C SER A 149 4.72 -10.72 -13.85
N ASN A 150 5.42 -11.59 -14.58
CA ASN A 150 6.88 -11.59 -14.66
C ASN A 150 7.40 -11.27 -16.08
N LEU A 151 6.54 -11.27 -17.10
CA LEU A 151 6.89 -10.92 -18.48
C LEU A 151 5.82 -10.02 -19.10
N LEU A 152 6.27 -8.94 -19.73
CA LEU A 152 5.46 -8.08 -20.59
C LEU A 152 6.03 -8.10 -22.00
N LEU A 153 5.23 -8.57 -22.96
CA LEU A 153 5.57 -8.49 -24.38
C LEU A 153 4.66 -7.47 -25.04
N PHE A 154 5.28 -6.44 -25.60
CA PHE A 154 4.56 -5.45 -26.36
C PHE A 154 4.70 -5.68 -27.87
N VAL A 155 3.55 -5.76 -28.55
CA VAL A 155 3.49 -5.98 -30.00
C VAL A 155 2.99 -4.72 -30.68
N ASN A 156 3.77 -4.22 -31.64
CA ASN A 156 3.43 -3.07 -32.49
C ASN A 156 3.12 -1.77 -31.71
N ILE A 157 3.99 -1.40 -30.76
CA ILE A 157 3.85 -0.13 -30.03
C ILE A 157 4.25 1.06 -30.91
N GLY A 158 3.37 2.06 -31.00
CA GLY A 158 3.71 3.38 -31.54
C GLY A 158 4.52 4.23 -30.56
N VAL A 159 5.07 5.36 -31.02
CA VAL A 159 5.85 6.30 -30.19
C VAL A 159 5.05 7.48 -29.63
N GLY A 160 3.74 7.52 -29.91
CA GLY A 160 2.85 8.59 -29.45
C GLY A 160 2.78 8.72 -27.92
N SER A 161 2.33 9.88 -27.44
CA SER A 161 2.19 10.18 -26.01
C SER A 161 1.30 9.18 -25.27
N ASP A 162 0.24 8.70 -25.92
CA ASP A 162 -0.64 7.67 -25.34
C ASP A 162 0.09 6.33 -25.20
N ALA A 163 0.88 5.93 -26.20
CA ALA A 163 1.70 4.72 -26.14
C ALA A 163 2.77 4.78 -25.04
N LYS A 164 3.40 5.95 -24.83
CA LYS A 164 4.27 6.20 -23.68
C LYS A 164 3.54 5.94 -22.37
N LYS A 165 2.38 6.56 -22.16
CA LYS A 165 1.55 6.34 -20.95
C LYS A 165 1.15 4.87 -20.78
N PHE A 166 0.86 4.17 -21.87
CA PHE A 166 0.45 2.75 -21.84
C PHE A 166 1.57 1.82 -21.40
N VAL A 167 2.77 1.98 -21.96
CA VAL A 167 3.94 1.22 -21.54
C VAL A 167 4.27 1.54 -20.08
N LEU A 168 4.25 2.83 -19.70
CA LEU A 168 4.49 3.29 -18.33
C LEU A 168 3.55 2.63 -17.32
N GLN A 169 2.24 2.68 -17.57
CA GLN A 169 1.24 2.09 -16.67
C GLN A 169 1.35 0.57 -16.60
N SER A 170 1.61 -0.10 -17.72
CA SER A 170 1.71 -1.56 -17.78
C SER A 170 2.97 -2.04 -17.04
N VAL A 171 4.11 -1.40 -17.26
CA VAL A 171 5.37 -1.68 -16.52
C VAL A 171 5.18 -1.39 -15.04
N GLY A 172 4.57 -0.26 -14.69
CA GLY A 172 4.27 0.12 -13.30
C GLY A 172 3.37 -0.87 -12.56
N ARG A 173 2.48 -1.58 -13.28
CA ARG A 173 1.68 -2.69 -12.74
C ARG A 173 2.47 -3.99 -12.65
N GLY A 174 3.29 -4.31 -13.66
CA GLY A 174 4.13 -5.51 -13.67
C GLY A 174 5.23 -5.53 -12.60
N VAL A 175 5.69 -4.37 -12.13
CA VAL A 175 6.68 -4.30 -11.02
C VAL A 175 6.03 -4.45 -9.64
N ARG A 176 4.69 -4.53 -9.56
CA ARG A 176 3.99 -4.83 -8.30
C ARG A 176 4.12 -6.30 -8.01
N ILE A 177 4.72 -6.60 -6.87
CA ILE A 177 5.08 -7.95 -6.46
C ILE A 177 4.68 -8.19 -5.02
N GLU A 178 4.37 -9.44 -4.73
CA GLU A 178 3.92 -9.91 -3.42
C GLU A 178 4.61 -11.24 -3.10
N PRO A 179 5.91 -11.24 -2.79
CA PRO A 179 6.68 -12.45 -2.50
C PRO A 179 6.22 -13.14 -1.20
N LEU A 180 5.53 -12.40 -0.33
CA LEU A 180 4.85 -12.91 0.85
C LEU A 180 3.42 -12.41 0.83
N LYS A 181 2.46 -13.31 1.13
CA LYS A 181 1.03 -13.01 1.07
C LYS A 181 0.69 -11.76 1.89
N HIS A 182 -0.09 -10.87 1.30
CA HIS A 182 -0.50 -9.55 1.80
C HIS A 182 0.64 -8.54 2.03
N LYS A 183 1.86 -8.82 1.56
CA LYS A 183 3.04 -7.97 1.72
C LYS A 183 3.60 -7.55 0.35
N ARG A 184 3.11 -6.40 -0.15
CA ARG A 184 3.53 -5.81 -1.44
C ARG A 184 4.89 -5.10 -1.39
N LYS A 185 5.94 -5.78 -0.94
CA LYS A 185 7.33 -5.28 -0.91
C LYS A 185 8.28 -6.41 -1.29
N ARG A 186 9.43 -6.06 -1.90
CA ARG A 186 10.53 -7.00 -2.21
C ARG A 186 10.99 -7.72 -0.94
N LEU A 187 11.40 -8.97 -1.06
CA LEU A 187 11.78 -9.82 0.06
C LEU A 187 12.92 -9.20 0.89
N GLN A 188 13.91 -8.58 0.24
CA GLN A 188 15.00 -7.87 0.94
C GLN A 188 14.47 -6.77 1.86
N ASN A 189 13.46 -6.00 1.40
CA ASN A 189 12.87 -4.94 2.21
C ASN A 189 12.05 -5.51 3.38
N LEU A 190 11.38 -6.64 3.16
CA LEU A 190 10.66 -7.35 4.23
C LEU A 190 11.62 -7.91 5.28
N PHE A 191 12.76 -8.46 4.87
CA PHE A 191 13.82 -8.89 5.78
C PHE A 191 14.39 -7.73 6.59
N ASN A 192 14.69 -6.60 5.95
CA ASN A 192 15.17 -5.39 6.62
C ASN A 192 14.14 -4.85 7.64
N ALA A 193 12.84 -5.01 7.36
CA ALA A 193 11.74 -4.65 8.25
C ALA A 193 11.44 -5.72 9.34
N LYS A 194 12.23 -6.80 9.41
CA LYS A 194 12.03 -7.95 10.31
C LYS A 194 10.68 -8.67 10.15
N ASP A 195 10.03 -8.51 8.99
CA ASP A 195 8.80 -9.22 8.62
C ASP A 195 9.09 -10.68 8.17
N VAL A 196 10.34 -11.01 7.88
CA VAL A 196 10.79 -12.33 7.41
C VAL A 196 11.87 -12.87 8.35
N LYS A 197 11.74 -14.15 8.76
CA LYS A 197 12.75 -14.83 9.58
C LYS A 197 14.09 -14.94 8.83
N GLY A 198 15.19 -14.70 9.52
CA GLY A 198 16.53 -14.76 8.91
C GLY A 198 16.87 -16.10 8.26
N GLU A 199 16.48 -17.22 8.89
CA GLU A 199 16.67 -18.55 8.32
C GLU A 199 15.96 -18.72 6.97
N LEU A 200 14.71 -18.27 6.86
CA LEU A 200 13.94 -18.34 5.63
C LEU A 200 14.57 -17.47 4.54
N PHE A 201 14.97 -16.24 4.90
CA PHE A 201 15.63 -15.33 3.97
C PHE A 201 16.92 -15.94 3.42
N GLU A 202 17.77 -16.50 4.28
CA GLU A 202 19.03 -17.13 3.88
C GLU A 202 18.85 -18.32 2.92
N GLN A 203 17.76 -19.08 3.07
CA GLN A 203 17.44 -20.20 2.17
C GLN A 203 17.03 -19.75 0.77
N VAL A 204 16.32 -18.61 0.66
CA VAL A 204 15.67 -18.20 -0.61
C VAL A 204 16.32 -17.00 -1.29
N LYS A 205 17.22 -16.27 -0.61
CA LYS A 205 17.83 -15.03 -1.12
C LYS A 205 18.48 -15.17 -2.49
N ASN A 206 19.02 -16.34 -2.82
CA ASN A 206 19.67 -16.61 -4.10
C ASN A 206 18.69 -17.05 -5.21
N LEU A 207 17.43 -17.32 -4.87
CA LEU A 207 16.39 -17.79 -5.78
C LEU A 207 15.32 -16.72 -6.06
N ILE A 208 15.22 -15.71 -5.19
CA ILE A 208 14.12 -14.74 -5.23
C ILE A 208 14.26 -13.74 -6.38
N LEU A 209 15.48 -13.38 -6.76
CA LEU A 209 15.72 -12.28 -7.68
C LEU A 209 15.08 -12.51 -9.07
N PRO A 210 15.16 -13.69 -9.70
CA PRO A 210 14.44 -13.94 -10.94
C PRO A 210 12.91 -13.92 -10.81
N ILE A 211 12.37 -14.35 -9.66
CA ILE A 211 10.93 -14.33 -9.38
C ILE A 211 10.43 -12.88 -9.23
N GLU A 212 11.28 -12.03 -8.67
CA GLU A 212 11.03 -10.61 -8.49
C GLU A 212 11.32 -9.78 -9.76
N SER A 213 11.86 -10.38 -10.81
CA SER A 213 12.23 -9.66 -12.04
C SER A 213 11.06 -9.56 -13.02
N LEU A 214 10.85 -8.35 -13.57
CA LEU A 214 9.94 -8.13 -14.68
C LEU A 214 10.74 -8.02 -15.97
N PHE A 215 10.51 -8.96 -16.89
CA PHE A 215 11.12 -8.95 -18.22
C PHE A 215 10.22 -8.20 -19.20
N VAL A 216 10.78 -7.21 -19.89
CA VAL A 216 10.04 -6.38 -20.84
C VAL A 216 10.60 -6.56 -22.23
N PHE A 217 9.77 -7.09 -23.13
CA PHE A 217 10.10 -7.33 -24.52
C PHE A 217 9.22 -6.48 -25.44
N GLY A 218 9.73 -6.17 -26.63
CA GLY A 218 8.99 -5.44 -27.63
C GLY A 218 9.36 -5.89 -29.04
N THR A 219 8.39 -5.89 -29.96
CA THR A 219 8.69 -6.15 -31.38
C THR A 219 9.51 -5.04 -32.04
N ASN A 220 9.51 -3.83 -31.44
CA ASN A 220 10.41 -2.72 -31.80
C ASN A 220 11.22 -2.31 -30.56
N ALA A 221 12.48 -2.74 -30.51
CA ALA A 221 13.38 -2.50 -29.39
C ALA A 221 13.73 -1.02 -29.20
N GLU A 222 13.88 -0.24 -30.28
CA GLU A 222 14.25 1.17 -30.19
C GLU A 222 13.13 2.03 -29.61
N ASN A 223 11.88 1.80 -30.03
CA ASN A 223 10.72 2.47 -29.43
C ASN A 223 10.62 2.18 -27.93
N LEU A 224 10.83 0.90 -27.54
CA LEU A 224 10.79 0.52 -26.14
C LEU A 224 11.90 1.20 -25.34
N LYS A 225 13.14 1.22 -25.87
CA LYS A 225 14.27 1.92 -25.22
C LYS A 225 13.99 3.41 -25.03
N GLU A 226 13.42 4.10 -26.01
CA GLU A 226 13.10 5.53 -25.89
C GLU A 226 12.08 5.78 -24.77
N ILE A 227 11.01 4.98 -24.73
CA ILE A 227 9.94 5.12 -23.73
C ILE A 227 10.47 4.81 -22.32
N ILE A 228 11.31 3.78 -22.18
CA ILE A 228 11.92 3.44 -20.88
C ILE A 228 13.04 4.44 -20.53
N LYS A 229 13.69 5.09 -21.49
CA LYS A 229 14.65 6.18 -21.19
C LYS A 229 13.95 7.36 -20.51
N THR A 230 12.75 7.71 -20.98
CA THR A 230 11.91 8.72 -20.31
C THR A 230 11.59 8.32 -18.86
N LEU A 231 11.38 7.01 -18.56
CA LEU A 231 11.25 6.53 -17.17
C LEU A 231 12.47 6.78 -16.30
N LYS A 232 13.68 6.70 -16.87
CA LYS A 232 14.93 6.89 -16.14
C LYS A 232 15.20 8.37 -15.90
N GLU A 233 14.92 9.21 -16.89
CA GLU A 233 15.05 10.67 -16.78
C GLU A 233 14.06 11.24 -15.75
N GLU A 234 12.84 10.70 -15.65
CA GLU A 234 11.89 11.02 -14.56
C GLU A 234 12.32 10.51 -13.18
N LYS A 235 13.33 9.62 -13.08
CA LYS A 235 13.75 8.92 -11.84
C LYS A 235 15.17 9.24 -11.36
N GLN A 236 15.87 10.24 -11.90
CA GLN A 236 17.15 10.71 -11.32
C GLN A 236 16.93 11.51 -10.03
N ASP A 237 16.20 10.89 -9.12
CA ASP A 237 15.88 11.33 -7.78
C ASP A 237 17.15 11.36 -6.93
N LYS A 238 17.69 12.55 -6.68
CA LYS A 238 18.78 12.72 -5.72
C LYS A 238 18.22 12.72 -4.30
N ASN A 239 18.86 11.99 -3.39
CA ASN A 239 18.43 11.93 -1.99
C ASN A 239 18.76 13.26 -1.28
N LEU A 240 17.79 13.83 -0.57
CA LEU A 240 17.93 15.01 0.30
C LEU A 240 17.91 14.66 1.78
N GLY A 241 17.72 13.39 2.14
CA GLY A 241 17.52 12.95 3.52
C GLY A 241 18.61 13.36 4.52
N GLU A 242 19.85 13.50 4.06
CA GLU A 242 20.98 13.94 4.91
C GLU A 242 20.92 15.42 5.29
N ALA A 243 20.15 16.23 4.56
CA ALA A 243 19.96 17.65 4.87
C ALA A 243 19.06 17.84 6.09
N PHE A 244 18.22 16.85 6.42
CA PHE A 244 17.33 16.85 7.58
C PHE A 244 18.00 16.23 8.81
N ILE A 245 17.68 16.75 9.99
CA ILE A 245 18.18 16.23 11.27
C ILE A 245 17.03 15.92 12.22
N LEU A 246 17.26 14.99 13.15
CA LEU A 246 16.38 14.87 14.31
C LEU A 246 16.49 16.13 15.16
N ASN A 247 15.35 16.58 15.69
CA ASN A 247 15.33 17.71 16.60
C ASN A 247 16.16 17.38 17.85
N PRO A 248 17.15 18.20 18.24
CA PRO A 248 17.98 17.94 19.43
C PRO A 248 17.17 17.72 20.72
N GLU A 249 15.99 18.32 20.84
CA GLU A 249 15.10 18.13 21.99
C GLU A 249 14.56 16.69 22.11
N VAL A 250 14.56 15.90 21.03
CA VAL A 250 14.13 14.49 21.05
C VAL A 250 14.95 13.68 22.05
N GLN A 251 16.25 13.98 22.21
CA GLN A 251 17.11 13.24 23.14
C GLN A 251 16.81 13.52 24.61
N LYS A 252 16.07 14.61 24.90
CA LYS A 252 15.74 15.01 26.28
C LYS A 252 14.40 14.45 26.75
N HIS A 253 13.59 13.91 25.83
CA HIS A 253 12.21 13.54 26.09
C HIS A 253 11.92 12.12 25.62
N ILE A 254 11.08 11.42 26.38
CA ILE A 254 10.63 10.07 26.02
C ILE A 254 9.48 10.19 25.02
N LEU A 255 9.68 9.73 23.79
CA LEU A 255 8.64 9.69 22.76
C LEU A 255 8.11 8.26 22.66
N LEU A 256 6.83 8.04 22.93
CA LEU A 256 6.24 6.70 22.96
C LEU A 256 5.47 6.38 21.68
N VAL A 257 5.61 5.14 21.20
CA VAL A 257 4.83 4.56 20.12
C VAL A 257 4.17 3.24 20.55
N LEU A 258 3.15 2.83 19.80
CA LEU A 258 2.34 1.67 20.12
C LEU A 258 2.87 0.42 19.44
N VAL A 259 2.91 -0.67 20.21
CA VAL A 259 3.20 -2.00 19.70
C VAL A 259 1.94 -2.84 19.84
N TYR A 260 1.62 -3.58 18.77
CA TYR A 260 0.46 -4.48 18.73
C TYR A 260 0.93 -5.92 18.54
N LYS A 261 0.17 -6.84 19.11
CA LYS A 261 0.34 -8.28 18.88
C LYS A 261 -0.94 -8.91 18.37
N ASP A 262 -0.81 -10.08 17.78
CA ASP A 262 -1.96 -10.92 17.47
C ASP A 262 -2.61 -11.37 18.77
N SER A 263 -3.92 -11.15 18.89
CA SER A 263 -4.70 -11.65 20.02
C SER A 263 -4.92 -13.16 19.86
N GLU A 264 -5.03 -13.86 20.98
CA GLU A 264 -5.50 -15.26 20.96
C GLU A 264 -6.96 -15.37 20.53
N ARG A 265 -7.73 -14.27 20.68
CA ARG A 265 -9.13 -14.16 20.32
C ARG A 265 -9.32 -13.87 18.84
N ILE A 266 -10.35 -14.47 18.26
CA ILE A 266 -10.82 -14.12 16.90
C ILE A 266 -11.80 -12.96 16.95
N PHE A 267 -11.93 -12.24 15.84
CA PHE A 267 -12.84 -11.11 15.69
C PHE A 267 -14.29 -11.49 16.05
N ALA A 268 -14.71 -12.72 15.74
CA ALA A 268 -16.04 -13.24 16.05
C ALA A 268 -16.31 -13.50 17.56
N GLU A 269 -15.30 -13.43 18.42
CA GLU A 269 -15.44 -13.56 19.88
C GLU A 269 -15.67 -12.21 20.58
N GLU A 270 -15.79 -11.14 19.81
CA GLU A 270 -16.08 -9.82 20.32
C GLU A 270 -17.54 -9.69 20.77
N LYS A 271 -17.81 -8.80 21.74
CA LYS A 271 -19.17 -8.60 22.26
C LYS A 271 -20.14 -8.09 21.19
N GLU A 272 -19.65 -7.21 20.33
CA GLU A 272 -20.40 -6.65 19.20
C GLU A 272 -19.48 -6.69 17.97
N PRO A 273 -19.37 -7.85 17.30
CA PRO A 273 -18.56 -7.95 16.10
C PRO A 273 -19.22 -7.18 14.95
N GLN A 274 -18.40 -6.63 14.05
CA GLN A 274 -18.93 -6.01 12.84
C GLN A 274 -19.55 -7.10 11.96
N LYS A 275 -20.85 -6.97 11.71
CA LYS A 275 -21.63 -7.96 10.95
C LYS A 275 -21.09 -8.18 9.53
N TYR A 276 -21.08 -9.42 9.08
CA TYR A 276 -20.70 -9.83 7.73
C TYR A 276 -21.89 -9.67 6.75
N PRO A 277 -21.75 -8.91 5.65
CA PRO A 277 -22.83 -8.71 4.70
C PRO A 277 -23.05 -9.97 3.83
N VAL A 278 -24.28 -10.48 3.81
CA VAL A 278 -24.68 -11.64 3.01
C VAL A 278 -26.17 -11.56 2.67
N SER A 279 -26.60 -12.01 1.48
CA SER A 279 -28.03 -12.04 1.18
C SER A 279 -28.75 -13.15 1.97
N HIS A 280 -30.07 -13.02 2.12
CA HIS A 280 -30.87 -14.05 2.78
C HIS A 280 -30.76 -15.41 2.08
N GLU A 281 -30.84 -15.44 0.74
CA GLU A 281 -30.78 -16.69 -0.01
C GLU A 281 -29.40 -17.36 0.11
N ASP A 282 -28.32 -16.58 0.02
CA ASP A 282 -26.96 -17.08 0.15
C ASP A 282 -26.70 -17.62 1.56
N PHE A 283 -27.18 -16.92 2.59
CA PHE A 283 -27.06 -17.37 3.98
C PHE A 283 -27.80 -18.69 4.19
N ASP A 284 -29.05 -18.80 3.74
CA ASP A 284 -29.88 -19.99 3.96
C ASP A 284 -29.28 -21.23 3.27
N ILE A 285 -28.87 -21.10 2.00
CA ILE A 285 -28.26 -22.20 1.25
C ILE A 285 -26.92 -22.59 1.87
N THR A 286 -26.12 -21.61 2.30
CA THR A 286 -24.81 -21.87 2.93
C THR A 286 -24.96 -22.55 4.29
N SER A 287 -25.94 -22.14 5.09
CA SER A 287 -26.24 -22.77 6.39
C SER A 287 -26.65 -24.23 6.22
N GLN A 288 -27.51 -24.53 5.24
CA GLN A 288 -27.89 -25.90 4.89
C GLN A 288 -26.70 -26.72 4.38
N PHE A 289 -25.86 -26.12 3.54
CA PHE A 289 -24.65 -26.75 3.03
C PHE A 289 -23.65 -27.09 4.15
N TYR A 290 -23.43 -26.16 5.09
CA TYR A 290 -22.62 -26.41 6.28
C TYR A 290 -23.18 -27.57 7.12
N GLY A 291 -24.50 -27.59 7.31
CA GLY A 291 -25.19 -28.69 8.00
C GLY A 291 -25.04 -30.05 7.29
N PHE A 292 -25.04 -30.07 5.95
CA PHE A 292 -24.84 -31.28 5.15
C PHE A 292 -23.40 -31.80 5.25
N LEU A 293 -22.40 -30.92 5.16
CA LEU A 293 -20.98 -31.31 5.30
C LEU A 293 -20.70 -31.87 6.69
N GLY A 294 -21.19 -31.20 7.72
CA GLY A 294 -20.85 -31.48 9.11
C GLY A 294 -19.40 -31.12 9.47
N ASP A 295 -19.15 -31.03 10.78
CA ASP A 295 -17.92 -30.45 11.35
C ASP A 295 -16.63 -31.09 10.82
N LYS A 296 -16.58 -32.43 10.68
CA LYS A 296 -15.36 -33.14 10.27
C LYS A 296 -14.97 -32.86 8.82
N ILE A 297 -15.95 -32.85 7.91
CA ILE A 297 -15.70 -32.62 6.48
C ILE A 297 -15.41 -31.14 6.26
N ALA A 298 -16.15 -30.25 6.93
CA ALA A 298 -15.87 -28.82 6.88
C ALA A 298 -14.44 -28.50 7.36
N LEU A 299 -14.01 -29.08 8.49
CA LEU A 299 -12.65 -28.91 9.00
C LEU A 299 -11.59 -29.38 7.99
N ALA A 300 -11.76 -30.57 7.41
CA ALA A 300 -10.80 -31.12 6.45
C ALA A 300 -10.77 -30.37 5.10
N LYS A 301 -11.93 -29.86 4.66
CA LYS A 301 -12.08 -29.18 3.36
C LYS A 301 -11.58 -27.73 3.40
N TYR A 302 -11.85 -27.03 4.50
CA TYR A 302 -11.55 -25.59 4.63
C TYR A 302 -10.30 -25.29 5.47
N ASP A 303 -9.73 -26.30 6.13
CA ASP A 303 -8.52 -26.18 6.96
C ASP A 303 -8.61 -25.03 7.99
N CYS A 304 -9.79 -24.86 8.61
CA CYS A 304 -10.04 -23.78 9.56
C CYS A 304 -9.61 -24.14 10.99
N GLU A 305 -9.30 -23.14 11.83
CA GLU A 305 -8.99 -23.40 13.23
C GLU A 305 -10.23 -23.93 13.98
N VAL A 306 -10.07 -24.87 14.92
CA VAL A 306 -11.19 -25.50 15.65
C VAL A 306 -12.11 -24.48 16.34
N LYS A 307 -11.57 -23.35 16.80
CA LYS A 307 -12.37 -22.26 17.37
C LYS A 307 -13.29 -21.59 16.34
N VAL A 308 -12.81 -21.44 15.11
CA VAL A 308 -13.57 -20.85 14.00
C VAL A 308 -14.73 -21.77 13.62
N LEU A 309 -14.49 -23.09 13.58
CA LEU A 309 -15.53 -24.08 13.33
C LEU A 309 -16.66 -24.01 14.37
N LYS A 310 -16.31 -23.90 15.66
CA LYS A 310 -17.29 -23.71 16.74
C LYS A 310 -18.07 -22.40 16.56
N LYS A 311 -17.37 -21.31 16.22
CA LYS A 311 -18.01 -20.02 15.96
C LYS A 311 -18.90 -20.01 14.74
N ALA A 312 -18.59 -20.76 13.69
CA ALA A 312 -19.47 -20.88 12.52
C ALA A 312 -20.82 -21.49 12.89
N LYS A 313 -20.81 -22.52 13.73
CA LYS A 313 -22.05 -23.15 14.22
C LYS A 313 -22.89 -22.19 15.07
N GLU A 314 -22.24 -21.42 15.93
CA GLU A 314 -22.88 -20.37 16.74
C GLU A 314 -23.43 -19.26 15.84
N SER A 315 -22.66 -18.77 14.89
CA SER A 315 -23.05 -17.65 14.03
C SER A 315 -24.27 -17.98 13.18
N PHE A 316 -24.36 -19.18 12.60
CA PHE A 316 -25.56 -19.60 11.86
C PHE A 316 -26.81 -19.68 12.74
N THR A 317 -26.67 -19.88 14.05
CA THR A 317 -27.79 -19.91 15.01
C THR A 317 -28.15 -18.48 15.44
N GLU A 318 -27.16 -17.68 15.82
CA GLU A 318 -27.30 -16.30 16.30
C GLU A 318 -27.11 -15.30 15.16
N LYS A 319 -27.86 -15.50 14.08
CA LYS A 319 -27.62 -14.83 12.79
C LYS A 319 -27.56 -13.29 12.89
N GLU A 320 -28.40 -12.69 13.73
CA GLU A 320 -28.51 -11.23 13.88
C GLU A 320 -27.27 -10.60 14.54
N GLN A 321 -26.48 -11.38 15.28
CA GLN A 321 -25.25 -10.88 15.90
C GLN A 321 -24.08 -10.82 14.90
N TYR A 322 -24.07 -11.71 13.92
CA TYR A 322 -22.90 -11.95 13.07
C TYR A 322 -23.08 -11.52 11.63
N TYR A 323 -24.32 -11.40 11.14
CA TYR A 323 -24.62 -11.15 9.73
C TYR A 323 -25.53 -9.95 9.53
N ASP A 324 -25.26 -9.24 8.45
CA ASP A 324 -26.09 -8.16 7.95
C ASP A 324 -26.68 -8.59 6.60
N PHE A 325 -27.99 -8.42 6.45
CA PHE A 325 -28.75 -8.89 5.29
C PHE A 325 -29.05 -7.79 4.26
N ASP A 326 -28.30 -6.69 4.32
CA ASP A 326 -28.41 -5.57 3.38
C ASP A 326 -27.96 -5.91 1.94
N GLU A 327 -27.20 -6.99 1.74
CA GLU A 327 -26.76 -7.43 0.41
C GLU A 327 -27.94 -8.03 -0.38
N ARG A 328 -28.24 -7.43 -1.53
CA ARG A 328 -29.38 -7.85 -2.38
C ARG A 328 -28.98 -8.82 -3.49
N LYS A 329 -27.68 -8.98 -3.75
CA LYS A 329 -27.18 -9.86 -4.82
C LYS A 329 -26.73 -11.18 -4.22
N SER A 330 -27.42 -12.24 -4.60
CA SER A 330 -27.09 -13.61 -4.22
C SER A 330 -26.16 -14.24 -5.26
N LEU A 331 -25.11 -14.91 -4.79
CA LEU A 331 -24.15 -15.63 -5.61
C LEU A 331 -24.59 -17.07 -5.85
N PHE A 332 -25.40 -17.65 -4.96
CA PHE A 332 -25.85 -19.04 -4.97
C PHE A 332 -24.70 -20.07 -4.96
N GLU A 333 -23.53 -19.67 -4.43
CA GLU A 333 -22.31 -20.47 -4.35
C GLU A 333 -21.96 -20.80 -2.89
N PRO A 334 -22.65 -21.78 -2.25
CA PRO A 334 -22.53 -22.01 -0.81
C PRO A 334 -21.12 -22.43 -0.39
N GLU A 335 -20.36 -23.10 -1.27
CA GLU A 335 -18.99 -23.48 -0.99
C GLU A 335 -18.06 -22.26 -0.83
N LEU A 336 -18.21 -21.27 -1.72
CA LEU A 336 -17.46 -20.02 -1.68
C LEU A 336 -17.89 -19.15 -0.50
N ILE A 337 -19.19 -19.04 -0.26
CA ILE A 337 -19.74 -18.23 0.84
C ILE A 337 -19.32 -18.82 2.18
N LEU A 338 -19.36 -20.15 2.34
CA LEU A 338 -18.89 -20.82 3.55
C LEU A 338 -17.40 -20.54 3.79
N LYS A 339 -16.57 -20.56 2.74
CA LYS A 339 -15.15 -20.17 2.84
C LYS A 339 -15.00 -18.74 3.37
N ARG A 340 -15.74 -17.78 2.80
CA ARG A 340 -15.69 -16.37 3.23
C ARG A 340 -16.17 -16.18 4.66
N ILE A 341 -17.19 -16.92 5.09
CA ILE A 341 -17.66 -16.93 6.48
C ILE A 341 -16.57 -17.46 7.40
N PHE A 342 -15.88 -18.56 7.04
CA PHE A 342 -14.74 -19.03 7.82
C PHE A 342 -13.60 -18.03 7.87
N ASP A 343 -13.26 -17.40 6.74
CA ASP A 343 -12.25 -16.34 6.70
C ASP A 343 -12.64 -15.18 7.64
N TYR A 344 -13.93 -14.80 7.66
CA TYR A 344 -14.48 -13.74 8.50
C TYR A 344 -14.42 -14.05 9.98
N LEU A 345 -14.89 -15.24 10.35
CA LEU A 345 -14.88 -15.68 11.73
C LEU A 345 -13.44 -15.95 12.21
N GLY A 346 -12.53 -16.28 11.28
CA GLY A 346 -11.12 -16.57 11.53
C GLY A 346 -10.21 -15.34 11.60
N VAL A 347 -10.71 -14.13 11.32
CA VAL A 347 -9.91 -12.91 11.41
C VAL A 347 -9.32 -12.78 12.81
N LYS A 348 -7.98 -12.74 12.90
CA LYS A 348 -7.28 -12.56 14.17
C LYS A 348 -7.32 -11.09 14.56
N SER A 349 -7.87 -10.80 15.73
CA SER A 349 -7.88 -9.44 16.24
C SER A 349 -6.47 -9.01 16.64
N ARG A 350 -6.15 -7.72 16.45
CA ARG A 350 -4.92 -7.11 16.97
C ARG A 350 -5.23 -6.40 18.27
N GLU A 351 -4.43 -6.65 19.29
CA GLU A 351 -4.54 -5.98 20.57
C GLU A 351 -3.28 -5.16 20.88
N PHE A 352 -3.46 -4.12 21.69
CA PHE A 352 -2.35 -3.35 22.23
C PHE A 352 -1.50 -4.24 23.12
N ASP A 353 -0.20 -4.31 22.84
CA ASP A 353 0.77 -5.06 23.64
C ASP A 353 1.41 -4.15 24.68
N LYS A 354 2.10 -3.10 24.22
CA LYS A 354 2.84 -2.16 25.08
C LYS A 354 3.21 -0.87 24.36
N PHE A 355 3.63 0.11 25.14
CA PHE A 355 4.39 1.24 24.63
C PHE A 355 5.87 0.89 24.48
N LYS A 356 6.49 1.44 23.43
CA LYS A 356 7.94 1.41 23.20
C LYS A 356 8.41 2.83 22.96
N GLU A 357 9.64 3.15 23.36
CA GLU A 357 10.31 4.38 22.94
C GLU A 357 10.52 4.41 21.41
N LEU A 358 10.37 5.60 20.83
CA LEU A 358 10.53 5.85 19.41
C LEU A 358 12.01 5.90 19.05
N GLU A 359 12.50 4.86 18.37
CA GLU A 359 13.87 4.80 17.84
C GLU A 359 13.92 5.16 16.35
N ASN A 360 13.32 4.31 15.50
CA ASN A 360 13.28 4.47 14.04
C ASN A 360 11.86 4.33 13.48
N GLY A 361 10.85 4.67 14.28
CA GLY A 361 9.44 4.57 13.86
C GLY A 361 8.99 5.65 12.88
N ILE A 362 9.73 6.77 12.79
CA ILE A 362 9.50 7.88 11.85
C ILE A 362 10.80 8.16 11.10
N VAL A 363 10.83 7.86 9.80
CA VAL A 363 12.04 7.90 8.98
C VAL A 363 11.83 8.45 7.58
N HIS A 364 10.60 8.84 7.22
CA HIS A 364 10.30 9.35 5.88
C HIS A 364 11.17 10.55 5.47
N PHE A 365 11.47 11.46 6.40
CA PHE A 365 12.34 12.61 6.15
C PHE A 365 13.75 12.22 5.67
N LYS A 366 14.27 11.06 6.09
CA LYS A 366 15.57 10.51 5.64
C LYS A 366 15.54 10.00 4.20
N LYS A 367 14.35 9.89 3.60
CA LYS A 367 14.11 9.33 2.27
C LYS A 367 13.48 10.35 1.32
N VAL A 368 13.45 11.63 1.68
CA VAL A 368 13.05 12.73 0.79
C VAL A 368 13.98 12.75 -0.41
N ARG A 369 13.43 12.73 -1.63
CA ARG A 369 14.16 12.75 -2.88
C ARG A 369 13.72 13.90 -3.77
N PHE A 370 14.64 14.36 -4.61
CA PHE A 370 14.47 15.47 -5.53
C PHE A 370 14.68 15.05 -6.99
N SER A 371 13.65 15.18 -7.82
CA SER A 371 13.56 14.54 -9.14
C SER A 371 14.15 15.33 -10.32
N ASP A 372 14.61 16.57 -10.14
CA ASP A 372 14.96 17.45 -11.27
C ASP A 372 16.45 17.71 -11.46
N GLY A 373 17.33 17.23 -10.56
CA GLY A 373 18.80 17.24 -10.68
C GLY A 373 19.50 18.62 -10.73
N GLU A 374 18.96 19.60 -11.45
CA GLU A 374 19.50 20.93 -11.77
C GLU A 374 19.53 21.86 -10.55
N LYS A 375 18.40 21.98 -9.83
CA LYS A 375 18.29 22.81 -8.62
C LYS A 375 18.61 22.09 -7.33
N TYR A 376 19.19 20.89 -7.41
CA TYR A 376 19.46 20.05 -6.24
C TYR A 376 20.36 20.76 -5.20
N GLU A 377 21.46 21.38 -5.65
CA GLU A 377 22.35 22.10 -4.74
C GLU A 377 21.68 23.36 -4.16
N GLU A 378 20.81 24.02 -4.92
CA GLU A 378 20.06 25.19 -4.44
C GLU A 378 19.12 24.81 -3.30
N ILE A 379 18.28 23.80 -3.50
CA ILE A 379 17.33 23.36 -2.47
C ILE A 379 18.05 22.78 -1.26
N LYS A 380 19.12 21.99 -1.47
CA LYS A 380 19.95 21.45 -0.38
C LYS A 380 20.52 22.57 0.49
N ARG A 381 21.11 23.60 -0.14
CA ARG A 381 21.63 24.77 0.58
C ARG A 381 20.54 25.48 1.38
N LYS A 382 19.35 25.70 0.80
CA LYS A 382 18.23 26.35 1.51
C LYS A 382 17.78 25.54 2.73
N ILE A 383 17.69 24.21 2.61
CA ILE A 383 17.37 23.32 3.74
C ILE A 383 18.43 23.45 4.84
N GLU A 384 19.73 23.46 4.47
CA GLU A 384 20.83 23.62 5.42
C GLU A 384 20.83 25.00 6.11
N GLU A 385 20.46 26.07 5.39
CA GLU A 385 20.31 27.42 5.93
C GLU A 385 19.19 27.50 6.96
N VAL A 386 17.99 27.00 6.64
CA VAL A 386 16.85 26.96 7.58
C VAL A 386 17.14 26.03 8.76
N ARG A 387 17.93 24.98 8.59
CA ARG A 387 18.37 24.12 9.71
C ARG A 387 19.20 24.90 10.75
N GLN A 388 20.01 25.86 10.31
CA GLN A 388 20.87 26.66 11.19
C GLN A 388 20.14 27.84 11.86
N TYR A 389 18.83 27.99 11.62
CA TYR A 389 18.05 29.13 12.08
C TYR A 389 18.20 29.45 13.59
N PRO A 390 18.12 28.49 14.54
CA PRO A 390 18.24 28.80 15.97
C PRO A 390 19.61 29.32 16.38
N GLN A 391 20.67 28.82 15.75
CA GLN A 391 22.05 29.25 16.03
C GLN A 391 22.24 30.67 15.52
N ARG A 392 21.83 30.94 14.28
CA ARG A 392 21.94 32.27 13.70
C ARG A 392 21.02 33.30 14.37
N GLN A 393 19.83 32.89 14.81
CA GLN A 393 18.92 33.78 15.55
C GLN A 393 19.54 34.18 16.89
N LYS A 394 20.14 33.25 17.65
CA LYS A 394 20.90 33.59 18.86
C LYS A 394 22.08 34.53 18.58
N GLU A 395 22.84 34.28 17.53
CA GLU A 395 23.94 35.16 17.12
C GLU A 395 23.44 36.57 16.75
N LEU A 396 22.31 36.66 16.06
CA LEU A 396 21.65 37.92 15.69
C LEU A 396 21.12 38.68 16.91
N ASP A 397 20.51 37.97 17.86
CA ASP A 397 20.02 38.55 19.11
C ASP A 397 21.19 39.05 19.99
N GLU A 398 22.32 38.33 20.03
CA GLU A 398 23.55 38.75 20.72
C GLU A 398 24.27 39.94 20.05
N GLN A 399 24.07 40.08 18.73
CA GLN A 399 24.55 41.20 17.91
C GLN A 399 23.54 42.36 17.86
N TYR A 400 22.34 42.19 18.42
CA TYR A 400 21.32 43.21 18.45
C TYR A 400 21.82 44.43 19.24
N GLY A 401 21.85 45.60 18.57
CA GLY A 401 22.44 46.83 19.09
C GLY A 401 23.94 47.01 18.82
N LYS A 402 24.65 46.01 18.28
CA LYS A 402 26.07 46.10 17.86
C LYS A 402 26.27 46.26 16.35
N ILE A 403 25.33 45.78 15.53
CA ILE A 403 25.34 45.93 14.07
C ILE A 403 24.36 47.01 13.60
N SER A 404 24.59 47.55 12.39
CA SER A 404 23.70 48.57 11.83
C SER A 404 22.31 47.97 11.51
N ARG A 405 21.24 48.76 11.71
CA ARG A 405 19.85 48.36 11.41
C ARG A 405 19.68 47.81 9.98
N LYS A 406 20.42 48.39 9.02
CA LYS A 406 20.42 47.96 7.62
C LYS A 406 21.05 46.58 7.41
N GLU A 407 22.08 46.24 8.19
CA GLU A 407 22.71 44.91 8.14
C GLU A 407 21.84 43.85 8.83
N PHE A 408 21.15 44.21 9.92
CA PHE A 408 20.16 43.36 10.57
C PHE A 408 18.97 43.05 9.64
N GLU A 409 18.40 44.07 9.00
CA GLU A 409 17.31 43.92 8.01
C GLU A 409 17.77 43.06 6.81
N ARG A 410 19.00 43.25 6.31
CA ARG A 410 19.57 42.43 5.23
C ARG A 410 19.67 40.95 5.61
N GLN A 411 20.10 40.65 6.83
CA GLN A 411 20.18 39.27 7.30
C GLN A 411 18.77 38.66 7.45
N MET A 412 17.80 39.41 8.00
CA MET A 412 16.41 38.95 8.10
C MET A 412 15.79 38.62 6.73
N THR A 413 16.02 39.46 5.71
CA THR A 413 15.53 39.21 4.34
C THR A 413 16.16 37.96 3.71
N LEU A 414 17.43 37.64 4.01
CA LEU A 414 18.07 36.42 3.53
C LEU A 414 17.44 35.16 4.15
N PHE A 415 16.93 35.24 5.38
CA PHE A 415 16.19 34.13 6.00
C PHE A 415 14.84 33.89 5.32
N GLU A 416 14.05 34.94 5.12
CA GLU A 416 12.78 34.85 4.40
C GLU A 416 12.98 34.29 2.97
N GLN A 417 14.11 34.59 2.32
CA GLN A 417 14.46 34.01 1.02
C GLN A 417 14.86 32.54 1.08
N ALA A 418 15.52 32.10 2.16
CA ALA A 418 15.90 30.70 2.35
C ALA A 418 14.69 29.79 2.63
N GLU A 419 13.64 30.35 3.24
CA GLU A 419 12.38 29.65 3.48
C GLU A 419 11.62 29.35 2.18
N ASN A 420 11.81 30.13 1.12
CA ASN A 420 11.04 29.99 -0.11
C ASN A 420 11.84 29.30 -1.22
N PHE A 421 11.28 28.27 -1.84
CA PHE A 421 11.83 27.64 -3.04
C PHE A 421 10.77 27.48 -4.12
N GLU A 422 11.16 27.79 -5.36
CA GLU A 422 10.26 27.75 -6.51
C GLU A 422 10.94 27.06 -7.70
N MET A 423 10.21 26.16 -8.31
CA MET A 423 10.63 25.44 -9.50
C MET A 423 9.42 25.05 -10.34
N LYS A 424 9.47 25.19 -11.66
CA LYS A 424 8.36 24.85 -12.57
C LYS A 424 7.00 25.46 -12.14
N ASN A 425 7.02 26.71 -11.64
CA ASN A 425 5.86 27.43 -11.06
C ASN A 425 5.20 26.73 -9.85
N GLN A 426 5.89 25.78 -9.24
CA GLN A 426 5.48 25.09 -8.03
C GLN A 426 6.33 25.59 -6.85
N LYS A 427 5.67 26.05 -5.80
CA LYS A 427 6.29 26.71 -4.66
C LYS A 427 6.23 25.84 -3.41
N ILE A 428 7.32 25.85 -2.65
CA ILE A 428 7.40 25.22 -1.34
C ILE A 428 7.98 26.21 -0.34
N LYS A 429 7.60 25.99 0.93
CA LYS A 429 8.17 26.64 2.11
C LYS A 429 8.95 25.63 2.93
N ILE A 430 10.20 25.96 3.20
CA ILE A 430 11.10 25.26 4.12
C ILE A 430 10.97 25.96 5.47
N LYS A 431 10.30 25.33 6.42
CA LYS A 431 9.94 25.91 7.71
C LYS A 431 10.77 25.32 8.85
N TYR A 432 11.19 26.18 9.78
CA TYR A 432 11.74 25.76 11.05
C TYR A 432 10.61 25.69 12.10
N LEU A 433 10.17 24.47 12.46
CA LEU A 433 9.11 24.27 13.46
C LEU A 433 9.73 23.73 14.76
N THR A 434 9.89 24.59 15.78
CA THR A 434 10.65 24.31 17.01
C THR A 434 10.27 23.00 17.71
N ASN A 435 8.98 22.66 17.78
CA ASN A 435 8.48 21.46 18.45
C ASN A 435 8.25 20.28 17.50
N HIS A 436 8.79 20.31 16.28
CA HIS A 436 8.67 19.20 15.34
C HIS A 436 9.78 18.15 15.53
N TYR A 437 9.47 16.87 15.32
CA TYR A 437 10.38 15.73 15.57
C TYR A 437 11.67 15.76 14.73
N TYR A 438 11.58 16.24 13.49
CA TYR A 438 12.74 16.47 12.62
C TYR A 438 12.70 17.89 12.04
N LEU A 439 13.87 18.39 11.66
CA LEU A 439 14.07 19.75 11.19
C LEU A 439 14.91 19.77 9.89
N PRO A 440 14.62 20.66 8.94
CA PRO A 440 13.41 21.50 8.84
C PRO A 440 12.21 20.70 8.30
N VAL A 441 11.04 21.34 8.18
CA VAL A 441 9.83 20.76 7.57
C VAL A 441 9.56 21.44 6.23
N ILE A 442 9.24 20.67 5.20
CA ILE A 442 8.87 21.20 3.89
C ILE A 442 7.36 21.13 3.71
N VAL A 443 6.76 22.27 3.38
CA VAL A 443 5.33 22.44 3.15
C VAL A 443 5.11 22.99 1.75
N SER A 444 4.19 22.42 0.97
CA SER A 444 3.86 22.97 -0.35
C SER A 444 2.94 24.19 -0.24
N GLU A 445 3.11 25.14 -1.15
CA GLU A 445 2.14 26.22 -1.39
C GLU A 445 1.23 25.94 -2.59
N THR A 446 1.59 24.96 -3.42
CA THR A 446 0.82 24.52 -4.58
C THR A 446 0.30 23.09 -4.37
N GLU A 447 -0.90 22.78 -4.87
CA GLU A 447 -1.61 21.50 -4.66
C GLU A 447 -0.85 20.27 -5.19
N LYS A 448 0.08 20.46 -6.14
CA LYS A 448 0.86 19.37 -6.73
C LYS A 448 2.32 19.75 -6.81
N ILE A 449 3.13 19.07 -6.01
CA ILE A 449 4.58 19.06 -6.11
C ILE A 449 4.98 17.72 -6.73
N ASP A 450 5.61 17.76 -7.90
CA ASP A 450 6.06 16.55 -8.63
C ASP A 450 7.54 16.24 -8.43
N TYR A 451 8.31 17.19 -7.89
CA TYR A 451 9.76 17.09 -7.77
C TYR A 451 10.27 16.74 -6.37
N LEU A 452 9.39 16.62 -5.38
CA LEU A 452 9.71 16.19 -4.01
C LEU A 452 8.71 15.15 -3.53
N ASN A 453 9.20 14.15 -2.80
CA ASN A 453 8.38 13.16 -2.11
C ASN A 453 8.50 13.29 -0.59
N HIS A 454 7.57 12.64 0.14
CA HIS A 454 7.59 12.56 1.61
C HIS A 454 7.60 13.94 2.32
N ILE A 455 6.99 14.95 1.70
CA ILE A 455 6.80 16.31 2.25
C ILE A 455 5.32 16.56 2.59
N ILE A 456 5.01 17.66 3.27
CA ILE A 456 3.63 18.08 3.55
C ILE A 456 3.08 18.77 2.30
N ASN A 457 2.40 18.01 1.44
CA ASN A 457 1.86 18.51 0.18
C ASN A 457 0.35 18.32 -0.01
N VAL A 458 -0.34 17.78 1.00
CA VAL A 458 -1.79 17.61 0.92
C VAL A 458 -2.48 18.79 1.58
N ASP A 459 -3.41 19.43 0.88
CA ASP A 459 -4.04 20.70 1.27
C ASP A 459 -4.53 20.75 2.72
N SER A 460 -5.11 19.66 3.22
CA SER A 460 -5.60 19.56 4.60
C SER A 460 -4.47 19.57 5.64
N GLU A 461 -3.33 18.96 5.33
CA GLU A 461 -2.14 18.95 6.20
C GLU A 461 -1.46 20.31 6.16
N VAL A 462 -1.36 20.93 4.98
CA VAL A 462 -0.84 22.29 4.80
C VAL A 462 -1.65 23.27 5.65
N LYS A 463 -2.99 23.27 5.49
CA LYS A 463 -3.91 24.10 6.29
C LYS A 463 -3.81 23.81 7.78
N PHE A 464 -3.60 22.55 8.18
CA PHE A 464 -3.43 22.20 9.58
C PHE A 464 -2.16 22.81 10.17
N ILE A 465 -1.04 22.75 9.45
CA ILE A 465 0.23 23.36 9.89
C ILE A 465 0.09 24.89 9.99
N GLU A 466 -0.50 25.54 8.99
CA GLU A 466 -0.71 26.99 9.00
C GLU A 466 -1.58 27.43 10.19
N GLN A 467 -2.68 26.71 10.45
CA GLN A 467 -3.56 26.98 11.58
C GLN A 467 -2.88 26.68 12.93
N LEU A 468 -2.01 25.66 12.99
CA LEU A 468 -1.23 25.36 14.18
C LEU A 468 -0.24 26.49 14.49
N GLU A 469 0.50 26.97 13.48
CA GLU A 469 1.42 28.09 13.62
C GLU A 469 0.69 29.35 14.11
N GLU A 470 -0.43 29.70 13.48
CA GLU A 470 -1.26 30.84 13.91
C GLU A 470 -1.69 30.68 15.37
N TYR A 471 -2.18 29.49 15.75
CA TYR A 471 -2.62 29.22 17.12
C TYR A 471 -1.49 29.29 18.15
N LEU A 472 -0.28 28.87 17.79
CA LEU A 472 0.89 28.94 18.67
C LEU A 472 1.32 30.38 18.98
N THR A 473 1.00 31.35 18.11
CA THR A 473 1.24 32.78 18.39
C THR A 473 0.29 33.37 19.44
N GLN A 474 -0.85 32.70 19.70
CA GLN A 474 -1.84 33.20 20.63
C GLN A 474 -1.40 33.01 22.09
N PRO A 475 -1.52 34.03 22.95
CA PRO A 475 -1.23 33.91 24.38
C PRO A 475 -2.21 32.94 25.04
N GLY A 476 -1.71 32.06 25.92
CA GLY A 476 -2.55 31.10 26.64
C GLY A 476 -3.04 29.91 25.81
N ASN A 477 -2.37 29.60 24.69
CA ASN A 477 -2.66 28.40 23.92
C ASN A 477 -2.50 27.11 24.76
N ILE A 478 -3.20 26.04 24.38
CA ILE A 478 -3.25 24.77 25.11
C ILE A 478 -1.88 24.15 25.37
N PHE A 479 -0.91 24.39 24.48
CA PHE A 479 0.39 23.75 24.55
C PHE A 479 1.28 24.33 25.65
N SER A 480 1.05 25.59 26.02
CA SER A 480 1.78 26.30 27.09
C SER A 480 1.57 25.70 28.49
N GLN A 481 0.55 24.86 28.69
CA GLN A 481 0.28 24.24 29.99
C GLN A 481 1.09 22.97 30.26
N PHE A 482 1.71 22.41 29.22
CA PHE A 482 2.50 21.18 29.31
C PHE A 482 3.95 21.52 29.63
N ASP A 483 4.62 20.65 30.39
CA ASP A 483 6.03 20.80 30.73
C ASP A 483 6.89 20.74 29.46
N TRP A 484 6.48 19.90 28.51
CA TRP A 484 7.00 19.86 27.15
C TRP A 484 5.98 19.21 26.22
N TRP A 485 6.13 19.48 24.91
CA TRP A 485 5.38 18.82 23.87
C TRP A 485 6.19 18.76 22.57
N MET A 486 5.88 17.79 21.72
CA MET A 486 6.49 17.59 20.41
C MET A 486 5.48 16.98 19.45
N PHE A 487 5.65 17.18 18.16
CA PHE A 487 4.80 16.55 17.15
C PHE A 487 5.58 16.15 15.90
N SER A 488 5.00 15.28 15.08
CA SER A 488 5.57 14.87 13.81
C SER A 488 4.49 14.64 12.76
N LYS A 489 4.78 15.00 11.52
CA LYS A 489 4.15 14.41 10.34
C LYS A 489 4.44 12.89 10.31
N LEU A 490 3.49 12.12 9.81
CA LEU A 490 3.61 10.69 9.55
C LEU A 490 3.41 10.38 8.07
N ASP A 491 4.22 9.46 7.55
CA ASP A 491 4.11 8.95 6.19
C ASP A 491 3.61 7.50 6.19
N GLN A 492 2.47 7.27 5.54
CA GLN A 492 1.81 5.96 5.47
C GLN A 492 2.65 4.85 4.82
N THR A 493 3.69 5.19 4.04
CA THR A 493 4.49 4.23 3.27
C THR A 493 5.78 3.83 3.97
N LEU A 494 6.37 4.74 4.74
CA LEU A 494 7.70 4.58 5.34
C LEU A 494 7.70 4.52 6.87
N ASP A 495 6.73 5.13 7.54
CA ASP A 495 6.70 5.16 9.00
C ASP A 495 5.90 3.99 9.58
N GLU A 496 6.22 3.61 10.83
CA GLU A 496 5.67 2.41 11.47
C GLU A 496 4.42 2.70 12.31
N ILE A 497 4.09 3.97 12.53
CA ILE A 497 2.99 4.40 13.39
C ILE A 497 1.66 4.17 12.69
N LYS A 498 0.86 3.26 13.26
CA LYS A 498 -0.41 2.84 12.70
C LYS A 498 -1.35 2.30 13.77
N ILE A 499 -2.64 2.24 13.46
CA ILE A 499 -3.69 1.75 14.35
C ILE A 499 -4.46 0.66 13.62
N PRO A 500 -4.51 -0.59 14.12
CA PRO A 500 -5.23 -1.65 13.46
C PRO A 500 -6.74 -1.44 13.57
N TYR A 501 -7.46 -1.71 12.49
CA TYR A 501 -8.92 -1.74 12.47
C TYR A 501 -9.40 -2.82 11.50
N TYR A 502 -10.61 -3.33 11.74
CA TYR A 502 -11.22 -4.33 10.87
C TYR A 502 -11.80 -3.67 9.60
N ASN A 503 -11.46 -4.20 8.43
CA ASN A 503 -12.01 -3.75 7.15
C ASN A 503 -13.01 -4.79 6.59
N PRO A 504 -14.32 -4.48 6.61
CA PRO A 504 -15.34 -5.42 6.12
C PRO A 504 -15.25 -5.73 4.63
N LYS A 505 -14.64 -4.84 3.82
CA LYS A 505 -14.52 -5.04 2.35
C LYS A 505 -13.52 -6.13 2.00
N THR A 506 -12.44 -6.22 2.76
CA THR A 506 -11.35 -7.20 2.55
C THR A 506 -11.37 -8.32 3.57
N ASN A 507 -12.23 -8.22 4.58
CA ASN A 507 -12.39 -9.20 5.65
C ASN A 507 -11.07 -9.49 6.38
N ASP A 508 -10.34 -8.43 6.73
CA ASP A 508 -9.02 -8.52 7.37
C ASP A 508 -8.75 -7.30 8.26
N ILE A 509 -7.79 -7.43 9.17
CA ILE A 509 -7.26 -6.30 9.94
C ILE A 509 -6.31 -5.50 9.07
N VAL A 510 -6.73 -4.28 8.73
CA VAL A 510 -5.89 -3.31 8.02
C VAL A 510 -5.44 -2.21 8.99
N TYR A 511 -4.62 -1.30 8.49
CA TYR A 511 -4.01 -0.27 9.31
C TYR A 511 -4.49 1.12 8.91
N PHE A 512 -4.93 1.88 9.92
CA PHE A 512 -5.14 3.31 9.84
C PHE A 512 -3.81 4.02 10.12
N TYR A 513 -3.41 4.93 9.22
CA TYR A 513 -2.22 5.76 9.35
C TYR A 513 -2.68 7.21 9.56
N PRO A 514 -2.61 7.74 10.80
CA PRO A 514 -2.87 9.15 11.06
C PRO A 514 -1.86 10.04 10.33
N ASP A 515 -2.23 11.28 10.02
CA ASP A 515 -1.31 12.20 9.34
C ASP A 515 -0.28 12.81 10.30
N PHE A 516 -0.62 12.99 11.58
CA PHE A 516 0.25 13.55 12.60
C PHE A 516 0.14 12.79 13.93
N ILE A 517 1.23 12.85 14.71
CA ILE A 517 1.30 12.41 16.11
C ILE A 517 1.83 13.55 16.96
N PHE A 518 1.28 13.71 18.16
CA PHE A 518 1.72 14.65 19.18
C PHE A 518 2.02 13.89 20.48
N TRP A 519 3.09 14.27 21.16
CA TRP A 519 3.46 13.85 22.49
C TRP A 519 3.44 15.06 23.42
N MET A 520 2.75 14.95 24.55
CA MET A 520 2.60 16.04 25.52
C MET A 520 2.73 15.50 26.93
N GLN A 521 3.47 16.17 27.81
CA GLN A 521 3.64 15.76 29.20
C GLN A 521 3.30 16.89 30.18
N LYS A 522 2.58 16.57 31.25
CA LYS A 522 2.33 17.45 32.40
C LYS A 522 2.45 16.66 33.70
N GLY A 523 3.52 16.88 34.44
CA GLY A 523 3.90 16.08 35.60
C GLY A 523 4.03 14.60 35.24
N LYS A 524 3.23 13.75 35.89
CA LYS A 524 3.17 12.30 35.63
C LYS A 524 2.20 11.89 34.52
N ARG A 525 1.43 12.83 33.94
CA ARG A 525 0.50 12.54 32.86
C ARG A 525 1.16 12.74 31.51
N TYR A 526 0.97 11.77 30.63
CA TYR A 526 1.54 11.74 29.30
C TYR A 526 0.44 11.47 28.28
N LEU A 527 0.34 12.31 27.25
CA LEU A 527 -0.68 12.20 26.22
C LEU A 527 -0.04 11.95 24.86
N ILE A 528 -0.48 10.88 24.20
CA ILE A 528 -0.24 10.65 22.77
C ILE A 528 -1.51 11.03 22.02
N LEU A 529 -1.42 12.02 21.13
CA LEU A 529 -2.55 12.48 20.34
C LEU A 529 -2.30 12.22 18.86
N PHE A 530 -3.20 11.46 18.24
CA PHE A 530 -3.25 11.26 16.80
C PHE A 530 -4.13 12.31 16.15
N VAL A 531 -3.65 12.92 15.07
CA VAL A 531 -4.40 13.92 14.31
C VAL A 531 -4.44 13.55 12.84
N ASP A 532 -5.64 13.54 12.26
CA ASP A 532 -5.88 13.31 10.83
C ASP A 532 -6.79 14.43 10.27
N PRO A 533 -6.22 15.47 9.63
CA PRO A 533 -7.00 16.54 9.05
C PRO A 533 -7.73 16.16 7.74
N LYS A 534 -7.70 14.88 7.32
CA LYS A 534 -8.37 14.35 6.11
C LYS A 534 -9.55 13.44 6.40
N GLY A 535 -10.06 13.43 7.63
CA GLY A 535 -11.17 12.56 8.01
C GLY A 535 -12.33 12.61 7.01
N THR A 536 -12.72 11.45 6.48
CA THR A 536 -13.94 11.30 5.69
C THR A 536 -15.10 11.00 6.62
N GLU A 537 -16.20 11.75 6.52
CA GLU A 537 -17.39 11.62 7.37
C GLU A 537 -18.31 10.45 6.93
N HIS A 538 -17.72 9.45 6.29
CA HIS A 538 -18.41 8.28 5.74
C HIS A 538 -18.10 7.01 6.53
N ALA A 539 -18.75 5.90 6.18
CA ALA A 539 -18.57 4.60 6.84
C ALA A 539 -17.10 4.17 7.01
N ASP A 540 -16.22 4.49 6.05
CA ASP A 540 -14.80 4.15 6.13
C ASP A 540 -14.04 4.98 7.18
N GLY A 541 -14.47 6.21 7.48
CA GLY A 541 -13.89 7.04 8.55
C GLY A 541 -14.31 6.56 9.95
N TYR A 542 -15.59 6.21 10.11
CA TYR A 542 -16.10 5.69 11.39
C TYR A 542 -15.43 4.38 11.81
N ARG A 543 -15.17 3.47 10.86
CA ARG A 543 -14.45 2.20 11.12
C ARG A 543 -13.06 2.40 11.73
N LYS A 544 -12.34 3.45 11.31
CA LYS A 544 -11.02 3.79 11.88
C LYS A 544 -11.16 4.26 13.33
N ILE A 545 -12.18 5.08 13.60
CA ILE A 545 -12.51 5.56 14.94
C ILE A 545 -12.90 4.38 15.84
N ASP A 546 -13.70 3.44 15.36
CA ASP A 546 -14.11 2.26 16.11
C ASP A 546 -12.92 1.37 16.46
N GLY A 547 -12.02 1.15 15.50
CA GLY A 547 -10.76 0.43 15.74
C GLY A 547 -9.89 1.09 16.81
N TYR A 548 -9.75 2.42 16.75
CA TYR A 548 -9.06 3.20 17.80
C TYR A 548 -9.75 3.06 19.16
N SER A 549 -11.07 3.34 19.21
CA SER A 549 -11.89 3.37 20.41
C SER A 549 -11.85 2.04 21.16
N LYS A 550 -11.95 0.92 20.43
CA LYS A 550 -11.88 -0.43 20.98
C LYS A 550 -10.59 -0.70 21.75
N ILE A 551 -9.47 -0.20 21.24
CA ILE A 551 -8.16 -0.44 21.84
C ILE A 551 -7.91 0.51 23.00
N PHE A 552 -8.26 1.79 22.86
CA PHE A 552 -7.82 2.84 23.78
C PHE A 552 -8.90 3.43 24.67
N GLU A 553 -10.16 3.06 24.52
CA GLU A 553 -11.27 3.64 25.28
C GLU A 553 -12.13 2.58 25.97
N ILE A 554 -12.82 2.99 27.04
CA ILE A 554 -13.70 2.15 27.86
C ILE A 554 -15.04 2.83 28.13
N GLY A 555 -16.05 1.99 28.36
CA GLY A 555 -17.41 2.41 28.70
C GLY A 555 -18.17 3.04 27.52
N GLU A 556 -19.48 3.19 27.68
CA GLU A 556 -20.34 3.82 26.66
C GLU A 556 -19.96 5.29 26.41
N GLN A 557 -19.48 5.96 27.46
CA GLN A 557 -19.00 7.33 27.38
C GLN A 557 -17.60 7.46 26.77
N LYS A 558 -16.97 6.36 26.31
CA LYS A 558 -15.68 6.32 25.61
C LYS A 558 -14.59 7.14 26.31
N TYR A 559 -14.31 6.78 27.57
CA TYR A 559 -13.21 7.36 28.34
C TYR A 559 -11.88 6.77 27.90
N SER A 560 -10.85 7.60 27.74
CA SER A 560 -9.50 7.12 27.43
C SER A 560 -8.99 6.23 28.55
N LYS A 561 -8.40 5.09 28.21
CA LYS A 561 -7.76 4.16 29.14
C LYS A 561 -6.48 4.80 29.69
N ASP A 562 -6.28 4.62 31.00
CA ASP A 562 -5.01 4.92 31.66
C ASP A 562 -4.07 3.73 31.53
N PHE A 563 -2.90 3.94 30.95
CA PHE A 563 -1.86 2.93 30.87
C PHE A 563 -0.65 3.37 31.71
N SER A 564 -0.09 2.46 32.50
CA SER A 564 1.14 2.75 33.23
C SER A 564 2.37 2.48 32.38
N TYR A 565 3.30 3.43 32.32
CA TYR A 565 4.60 3.26 31.67
C TYR A 565 5.67 4.02 32.44
N ASN A 566 6.67 3.34 33.02
CA ASN A 566 7.80 3.94 33.74
C ASN A 566 7.39 5.04 34.75
N GLY A 567 6.27 4.86 35.46
CA GLY A 567 5.75 5.82 36.43
C GLY A 567 4.89 6.95 35.85
N PHE A 568 4.72 7.02 34.53
CA PHE A 568 3.76 7.87 33.85
C PHE A 568 2.40 7.18 33.71
N ILE A 569 1.36 8.02 33.70
CA ILE A 569 0.00 7.65 33.27
C ILE A 569 -0.14 8.13 31.83
N VAL A 570 -0.12 7.17 30.90
CA VAL A 570 -0.20 7.40 29.46
C VAL A 570 -1.65 7.29 29.03
N ASN A 571 -2.15 8.34 28.38
CA ASN A 571 -3.43 8.35 27.68
C ASN A 571 -3.19 8.53 26.19
N THR A 572 -4.15 8.06 25.40
CA THR A 572 -4.19 8.38 23.97
C THR A 572 -5.47 9.12 23.62
N LYS A 573 -5.42 9.94 22.57
CA LYS A 573 -6.58 10.58 21.95
C LYS A 573 -6.47 10.52 20.42
N LEU A 574 -7.61 10.55 19.74
CA LEU A 574 -7.71 10.67 18.27
C LEU A 574 -8.58 11.87 17.92
N LEU A 575 -8.06 12.75 17.06
CA LEU A 575 -8.77 13.91 16.54
C LEU A 575 -8.72 13.93 15.01
N LEU A 576 -9.86 14.15 14.38
CA LEU A 576 -10.04 14.26 12.94
C LEU A 576 -10.61 15.64 12.59
N LYS A 577 -10.32 16.13 11.39
CA LYS A 577 -10.94 17.37 10.88
C LYS A 577 -11.94 17.06 9.77
N PRO A 578 -13.20 17.52 9.87
CA PRO A 578 -14.21 17.28 8.85
C PRO A 578 -13.92 18.12 7.60
N LYS A 579 -14.28 17.60 6.42
CA LYS A 579 -14.13 18.34 5.16
C LYS A 579 -15.25 19.38 4.98
N ARG A 580 -16.43 19.11 5.53
CA ARG A 580 -17.65 19.95 5.35
C ARG A 580 -18.16 20.58 6.65
N GLY A 581 -17.43 20.41 7.74
CA GLY A 581 -17.76 20.92 9.09
C GLY A 581 -18.45 19.88 9.97
N ILE A 582 -18.44 20.07 11.30
CA ILE A 582 -18.97 19.10 12.28
C ILE A 582 -20.48 18.80 12.13
N ALA A 583 -21.24 19.63 11.41
CA ALA A 583 -22.70 19.50 11.29
C ALA A 583 -23.16 18.21 10.58
N GLU A 584 -22.36 17.66 9.68
CA GLU A 584 -22.67 16.42 8.92
C GLU A 584 -22.21 15.14 9.68
N VAL A 585 -21.56 15.28 10.84
CA VAL A 585 -21.06 14.17 11.65
C VAL A 585 -22.16 13.62 12.57
N LEU A 586 -22.30 12.28 12.59
CA LEU A 586 -23.20 11.58 13.51
C LEU A 586 -22.85 11.90 14.98
N GLU A 587 -23.87 12.09 15.82
CA GLU A 587 -23.74 12.59 17.20
C GLU A 587 -22.75 11.77 18.05
N ASN A 588 -22.76 10.45 17.91
CA ASN A 588 -21.88 9.53 18.63
C ASN A 588 -20.39 9.70 18.28
N TYR A 589 -20.07 10.22 17.11
CA TYR A 589 -18.69 10.42 16.66
C TYR A 589 -18.17 11.86 16.84
N LYS A 590 -19.03 12.86 17.08
CA LYS A 590 -18.64 14.29 17.19
C LYS A 590 -17.47 14.57 18.14
N ARG A 591 -17.27 13.74 19.18
CA ARG A 591 -16.14 13.85 20.11
C ARG A 591 -14.77 13.80 19.43
N TYR A 592 -14.62 13.04 18.35
CA TYR A 592 -13.36 12.86 17.63
C TYR A 592 -13.10 13.95 16.60
N TRP A 593 -14.07 14.83 16.31
CA TRP A 593 -13.94 15.83 15.25
C TRP A 593 -13.72 17.22 15.82
N PHE A 594 -12.81 18.00 15.24
CA PHE A 594 -12.60 19.40 15.63
C PHE A 594 -12.66 20.33 14.42
N ASP A 595 -13.25 21.52 14.59
CA ASP A 595 -13.36 22.52 13.51
C ASP A 595 -12.18 23.51 13.52
N ASN A 596 -11.72 23.90 14.71
CA ASN A 596 -10.65 24.89 14.92
C ASN A 596 -9.82 24.55 16.16
N PHE A 597 -8.73 25.31 16.39
CA PHE A 597 -7.82 25.03 17.49
C PHE A 597 -8.38 25.34 18.89
N ILE A 598 -9.45 26.13 19.00
CA ILE A 598 -10.17 26.35 20.27
C ILE A 598 -10.93 25.06 20.64
N ASP A 599 -11.63 24.45 19.68
CA ASP A 599 -12.30 23.17 19.88
C ASP A 599 -11.30 22.02 20.11
N PHE A 600 -10.20 22.02 19.36
CA PHE A 600 -9.06 21.12 19.58
C PHE A 600 -8.56 21.20 21.03
N ALA A 601 -8.34 22.41 21.55
CA ALA A 601 -7.91 22.65 22.92
C ALA A 601 -8.93 22.14 23.95
N ASN A 602 -10.22 22.36 23.72
CA ASN A 602 -11.29 21.87 24.60
C ASN A 602 -11.34 20.35 24.68
N LYS A 603 -11.10 19.66 23.57
CA LYS A 603 -11.05 18.19 23.50
C LYS A 603 -9.82 17.62 24.20
N ILE A 604 -8.72 18.37 24.25
CA ILE A 604 -7.52 18.01 25.00
C ILE A 604 -7.71 18.24 26.50
N ASN A 605 -8.23 19.40 26.91
CA ASN A 605 -8.31 19.87 28.31
C ASN A 605 -9.06 18.97 29.30
N LYS A 606 -9.87 18.01 28.84
CA LYS A 606 -10.54 17.01 29.72
C LYS A 606 -9.57 15.91 30.22
N ILE A 607 -8.37 16.26 30.67
CA ILE A 607 -7.35 15.32 31.19
C ILE A 607 -7.28 15.41 32.70
#